data_AF-A0A8T3Y5B3-F1
#
_entry.id   AF-A0A8T3Y5B3-F1
#
_cell.length_a   1.000
_cell.length_b   1.000
_cell.length_c   1.000
_cell.angle_alpha   90.00
_cell.angle_beta   90.00
_cell.angle_gamma   90.00
#
_symmetry.space_group_name_H-M   'P 1'
#
loop_
_entity.id
_entity.type
_entity.pdbx_description
1 polymer ?
#
loop_
_entity_poly.entity_id
_entity_poly.type
_entity_poly.pdbx_seq_one_letter_code
_entity_poly.pdbx_strand_id
1 'polypeptide(L)'
;MKQTLTRLHPVDMAVLLALFEGATLFVMALAMEFLRPRGTFLGDALLGAIIGLLGTPIALGIWHLGRLRLRGTLHNKPFTLTHINVIPASAANAVFLVVLFWIEDLIRAITDVPFVGIALLGLVATTLSILLLLFIYNLQPLKIWVTIGYPERIARAGPLAAVFAGIFEAVILPIMSWLMTLPLPTVASFTIAGMVSGFIGGLVGTWILNLFAPWLKPWLDL
;
A
#
# COMPACT_ATOMS: atom_id res chain seq x y z
N MET A 1 -22.90 4.09 15.53
CA MET A 1 -22.12 5.30 15.19
C MET A 1 -21.06 4.90 14.19
N LYS A 2 -20.96 5.58 13.04
CA LYS A 2 -19.81 5.42 12.13
C LYS A 2 -18.60 6.09 12.80
N GLN A 3 -17.44 5.43 12.74
CA GLN A 3 -16.25 5.92 13.42
C GLN A 3 -15.31 6.61 12.44
N THR A 4 -14.80 7.78 12.82
CA THR A 4 -14.03 8.67 11.93
C THR A 4 -12.60 8.79 12.45
N LEU A 5 -11.64 8.33 11.66
CA LEU A 5 -10.21 8.45 11.94
C LEU A 5 -9.81 9.92 11.89
N THR A 6 -9.25 10.44 12.99
CA THR A 6 -8.93 11.87 13.12
C THR A 6 -7.48 12.16 12.77
N ARG A 7 -6.53 11.35 13.26
CA ARG A 7 -5.09 11.47 12.98
C ARG A 7 -4.37 10.13 13.12
N LEU A 8 -3.30 9.95 12.34
CA LEU A 8 -2.30 8.89 12.50
C LEU A 8 -0.93 9.49 12.84
N HIS A 9 -0.14 8.77 13.64
CA HIS A 9 1.23 9.18 13.94
C HIS A 9 2.11 8.99 12.69
N PRO A 10 2.69 10.07 12.11
CA PRO A 10 3.36 9.98 10.81
C PRO A 10 4.54 9.00 10.79
N VAL A 11 5.34 8.97 11.85
CA VAL A 11 6.50 8.07 11.94
C VAL A 11 6.06 6.62 12.02
N ASP A 12 4.98 6.32 12.75
CA ASP A 12 4.53 4.94 12.91
C ASP A 12 3.97 4.40 11.58
N MET A 13 3.24 5.25 10.84
CA MET A 13 2.73 4.93 9.51
C MET A 13 3.87 4.81 8.48
N ALA A 14 4.88 5.69 8.55
CA ALA A 14 6.05 5.64 7.69
C ALA A 14 6.85 4.35 7.89
N VAL A 15 7.08 3.93 9.13
CA VAL A 15 7.74 2.65 9.42
C VAL A 15 6.91 1.48 8.93
N LEU A 16 5.59 1.50 9.13
CA LEU A 16 4.70 0.46 8.65
C LEU A 16 4.80 0.34 7.11
N LEU A 17 4.64 1.45 6.39
CA LEU A 17 4.69 1.47 4.93
C LEU A 17 6.09 1.10 4.40
N ALA A 18 7.16 1.55 5.05
CA ALA A 18 8.52 1.12 4.69
C ALA A 18 8.71 -0.40 4.78
N LEU A 19 8.13 -1.05 5.80
CA LEU A 19 8.20 -2.50 5.94
C LEU A 19 7.35 -3.20 4.88
N PHE A 20 6.15 -2.70 4.61
CA PHE A 20 5.27 -3.26 3.57
C PHE A 20 5.90 -3.14 2.18
N GLU A 21 6.34 -1.95 1.79
CA GLU A 21 6.99 -1.71 0.49
C GLU A 21 8.32 -2.45 0.38
N GLY A 22 9.15 -2.37 1.41
CA GLY A 22 10.44 -3.08 1.44
C GLY A 22 10.29 -4.59 1.30
N ALA A 23 9.36 -5.20 2.02
CA ALA A 23 9.10 -6.64 1.92
C ALA A 23 8.47 -7.03 0.58
N THR A 24 7.56 -6.22 0.05
CA THR A 24 6.89 -6.45 -1.24
C THR A 24 7.92 -6.40 -2.37
N LEU A 25 8.78 -5.39 -2.41
CA LEU A 25 9.83 -5.27 -3.43
C LEU A 25 10.96 -6.28 -3.25
N PHE A 26 11.27 -6.68 -2.00
CA PHE A 26 12.18 -7.80 -1.76
C PHE A 26 11.66 -9.09 -2.42
N VAL A 27 10.39 -9.44 -2.18
CA VAL A 27 9.78 -10.62 -2.81
C VAL A 27 9.72 -10.46 -4.33
N MET A 28 9.40 -9.27 -4.83
CA MET A 28 9.41 -8.97 -6.27
C MET A 28 10.78 -9.22 -6.89
N ALA A 29 11.86 -8.77 -6.26
CA ALA A 29 13.22 -8.96 -6.75
C ALA A 29 13.61 -10.45 -6.78
N LEU A 30 13.30 -11.20 -5.71
CA LEU A 30 13.50 -12.64 -5.69
C LEU A 30 12.69 -13.32 -6.79
N ALA A 31 11.42 -12.97 -6.94
CA ALA A 31 10.55 -13.54 -7.94
C ALA A 31 11.08 -13.26 -9.37
N MET A 32 11.60 -12.06 -9.62
CA MET A 32 12.23 -11.71 -10.90
C MET A 32 13.51 -12.52 -11.17
N GLU A 33 14.36 -12.73 -10.15
CA GLU A 33 15.58 -13.54 -10.28
C GLU A 33 15.28 -15.03 -10.52
N PHE A 34 14.28 -15.58 -9.85
CA PHE A 34 14.03 -17.03 -9.85
C PHE A 34 12.93 -17.49 -10.81
N LEU A 35 11.91 -16.68 -11.09
CA LEU A 35 10.75 -17.10 -11.88
C LEU A 35 10.83 -16.70 -13.35
N ARG A 36 11.77 -15.81 -13.73
CA ARG A 36 11.91 -15.15 -15.05
C ARG A 36 10.59 -14.50 -15.51
N PRO A 37 10.51 -13.17 -15.71
CA PRO A 37 9.24 -12.55 -16.10
C PRO A 37 8.73 -13.20 -17.40
N ARG A 38 7.59 -13.87 -17.30
CA ARG A 38 6.82 -14.26 -18.48
C ARG A 38 5.98 -13.02 -18.75
N GLY A 39 6.39 -12.20 -19.72
CA GLY A 39 5.65 -11.00 -20.17
C GLY A 39 4.32 -11.35 -20.83
N THR A 40 3.54 -12.18 -20.15
CA THR A 40 2.20 -12.59 -20.49
C THR A 40 1.31 -12.16 -19.33
N PHE A 41 0.13 -11.66 -19.66
CA PHE A 41 -0.87 -11.18 -18.71
C PHE A 41 -1.12 -12.13 -17.51
N LEU A 42 -1.07 -13.45 -17.75
CA LEU A 42 -1.23 -14.46 -16.70
C LEU A 42 0.02 -14.61 -15.82
N GLY A 43 1.22 -14.42 -16.40
CA GLY A 43 2.48 -14.43 -15.68
C GLY A 43 2.60 -13.27 -14.70
N ASP A 44 2.22 -12.07 -15.13
CA ASP A 44 2.26 -10.86 -14.30
C ASP A 44 1.20 -10.94 -13.18
N ALA A 45 0.01 -11.47 -13.46
CA ALA A 45 -1.00 -11.75 -12.44
C ALA A 45 -0.48 -12.72 -11.35
N LEU A 46 0.15 -13.82 -11.76
CA LEU A 46 0.70 -14.80 -10.82
C LEU A 46 1.84 -14.19 -10.00
N LEU A 47 2.68 -13.37 -10.63
CA LEU A 47 3.75 -12.63 -9.97
C LEU A 47 3.18 -11.70 -8.89
N GLY A 48 2.17 -10.90 -9.23
CA GLY A 48 1.47 -10.01 -8.29
C GLY A 48 0.86 -10.78 -7.11
N ALA A 49 0.26 -11.93 -7.36
CA ALA A 49 -0.29 -12.78 -6.31
C ALA A 49 0.80 -13.30 -5.35
N ILE A 50 1.92 -13.80 -5.86
CA ILE A 50 3.04 -14.29 -5.04
C ILE A 50 3.62 -13.14 -4.21
N ILE A 51 3.85 -11.99 -4.84
CA ILE A 51 4.39 -10.80 -4.18
C ILE A 51 3.47 -10.38 -3.03
N GLY A 52 2.17 -10.24 -3.26
CA GLY A 52 1.25 -9.77 -2.23
C GLY A 52 1.01 -10.78 -1.10
N LEU A 53 0.99 -12.08 -1.43
CA LEU A 53 0.82 -13.15 -0.45
C LEU A 53 2.03 -13.30 0.47
N LEU A 54 3.25 -13.04 -0.02
CA LEU A 54 4.50 -13.24 0.73
C LEU A 54 5.08 -11.94 1.31
N GLY A 55 4.91 -10.80 0.65
CA GLY A 55 5.41 -9.51 1.14
C GLY A 55 4.73 -9.11 2.46
N THR A 56 3.41 -9.26 2.52
CA THR A 56 2.60 -8.94 3.72
C THR A 56 2.99 -9.72 4.98
N PRO A 57 3.12 -11.06 4.98
CA PRO A 57 3.52 -11.80 6.17
C PRO A 57 4.96 -11.50 6.58
N ILE A 58 5.86 -11.20 5.64
CA ILE A 58 7.23 -10.77 5.98
C ILE A 58 7.19 -9.42 6.70
N ALA A 59 6.49 -8.42 6.12
CA ALA A 59 6.35 -7.10 6.71
C ALA A 59 5.71 -7.17 8.12
N LEU A 60 4.61 -7.91 8.24
CA LEU A 60 3.94 -8.11 9.51
C LEU A 60 4.79 -8.91 10.50
N GLY A 61 5.54 -9.92 10.05
CA GLY A 61 6.49 -10.65 10.90
C GLY A 61 7.52 -9.71 11.54
N ILE A 62 8.15 -8.86 10.73
CA ILE A 62 9.10 -7.85 11.21
C ILE A 62 8.42 -6.86 12.15
N TRP A 63 7.22 -6.39 11.80
CA TRP A 63 6.43 -5.47 12.64
C TRP A 63 6.15 -6.04 14.04
N HIS A 64 5.69 -7.29 14.11
CA HIS A 64 5.38 -7.95 15.38
C HIS A 64 6.65 -8.28 16.18
N LEU A 65 7.72 -8.76 15.53
CA LEU A 65 9.02 -9.05 16.17
C LEU A 65 9.68 -7.78 16.73
N GLY A 66 9.61 -6.68 15.99
CA GLY A 66 10.07 -5.37 16.42
C GLY A 66 9.20 -4.71 17.49
N ARG A 67 8.10 -5.36 17.91
CA ARG A 67 7.10 -4.85 18.86
C ARG A 67 6.57 -3.46 18.47
N LEU A 68 6.48 -3.21 17.16
CA LEU A 68 6.05 -1.93 16.61
C LEU A 68 4.55 -1.72 16.81
N ARG A 69 4.14 -0.46 16.87
CA ARG A 69 2.77 -0.05 17.17
C ARG A 69 2.39 1.15 16.32
N LEU A 70 1.15 1.16 15.83
CA LEU A 70 0.61 2.30 15.08
C LEU A 70 -0.31 3.09 16.01
N ARG A 71 0.13 4.28 16.38
CA ARG A 71 -0.64 5.19 17.23
C ARG A 71 -1.48 6.14 16.38
N GLY A 72 -2.65 6.47 16.89
CA GLY A 72 -3.52 7.44 16.25
C GLY A 72 -4.57 7.97 17.22
N THR A 73 -5.50 8.76 16.67
CA THR A 73 -6.66 9.27 17.41
C THR A 73 -7.95 8.99 16.64
N LEU A 74 -8.90 8.37 17.32
CA LEU A 74 -10.25 8.07 16.83
C LEU A 74 -11.24 8.85 17.70
N HIS A 75 -11.99 9.79 17.11
CA HIS A 75 -12.86 10.71 17.86
C HIS A 75 -12.18 11.41 19.05
N ASN A 76 -10.96 11.91 18.83
CA ASN A 76 -10.11 12.52 19.87
C ASN A 76 -9.72 11.57 21.02
N LYS A 77 -10.04 10.28 20.95
CA LYS A 77 -9.52 9.26 21.87
C LYS A 77 -8.27 8.63 21.26
N PRO A 78 -7.16 8.54 22.00
CA PRO A 78 -5.98 7.84 21.50
C PRO A 78 -6.31 6.37 21.30
N PHE A 79 -5.84 5.80 20.20
CA PHE A 79 -5.86 4.36 19.99
C PHE A 79 -4.46 3.88 19.63
N THR A 80 -4.23 2.58 19.81
CA THR A 80 -3.01 1.91 19.39
C THR A 80 -3.38 0.62 18.68
N LEU A 81 -3.00 0.52 17.42
CA LEU A 81 -3.08 -0.70 16.66
C LEU A 81 -1.82 -1.53 16.92
N THR A 82 -2.02 -2.72 17.48
CA THR A 82 -0.94 -3.65 17.85
C THR A 82 -0.93 -4.92 17.01
N HIS A 83 -2.03 -5.24 16.33
CA HIS A 83 -2.17 -6.48 15.59
C HIS A 83 -2.97 -6.28 14.31
N ILE A 84 -2.41 -6.76 13.20
CA ILE A 84 -3.06 -6.83 11.89
C ILE A 84 -3.15 -8.31 11.54
N ASN A 85 -4.35 -8.80 11.21
CA ASN A 85 -4.52 -10.19 10.84
C ASN A 85 -3.83 -10.46 9.49
N VAL A 86 -2.85 -11.37 9.51
CA VAL A 86 -1.98 -11.66 8.38
C VAL A 86 -2.76 -12.19 7.18
N ILE A 87 -3.65 -13.17 7.39
CA ILE A 87 -4.37 -13.83 6.28
C ILE A 87 -5.18 -12.84 5.43
N PRO A 88 -6.12 -12.04 5.99
CA PRO A 88 -6.90 -11.11 5.21
C PRO A 88 -6.03 -9.95 4.66
N ALA A 89 -4.97 -9.54 5.36
CA ALA A 89 -4.06 -8.52 4.85
C ALA A 89 -3.27 -9.02 3.62
N SER A 90 -2.74 -10.25 3.69
CA SER A 90 -2.04 -10.88 2.56
C SER A 90 -2.95 -11.09 1.37
N ALA A 91 -4.18 -11.56 1.61
CA ALA A 91 -5.17 -11.73 0.54
C ALA A 91 -5.51 -10.39 -0.11
N ALA A 92 -5.75 -9.34 0.68
CA ALA A 92 -6.03 -8.01 0.15
C ALA A 92 -4.85 -7.46 -0.66
N ASN A 93 -3.62 -7.61 -0.19
CA ASN A 93 -2.43 -7.16 -0.90
C ASN A 93 -2.20 -7.95 -2.20
N ALA A 94 -2.44 -9.26 -2.19
CA ALA A 94 -2.36 -10.09 -3.39
C ALA A 94 -3.38 -9.66 -4.44
N VAL A 95 -4.64 -9.46 -4.06
CA VAL A 95 -5.66 -8.98 -5.01
C VAL A 95 -5.31 -7.58 -5.50
N PHE A 96 -4.81 -6.70 -4.63
CA PHE A 96 -4.34 -5.37 -5.02
C PHE A 96 -3.27 -5.43 -6.11
N LEU A 97 -2.20 -6.18 -5.90
CA LEU A 97 -1.10 -6.25 -6.85
C LEU A 97 -1.49 -6.93 -8.17
N VAL A 98 -2.36 -7.95 -8.13
CA VAL A 98 -2.92 -8.55 -9.34
C VAL A 98 -3.68 -7.50 -10.15
N VAL A 99 -4.57 -6.75 -9.51
CA VAL A 99 -5.36 -5.70 -10.17
C VAL A 99 -4.46 -4.57 -10.67
N LEU A 100 -3.46 -4.18 -9.88
CA LEU A 100 -2.51 -3.15 -10.23
C LEU A 100 -1.74 -3.49 -11.50
N PHE A 101 -1.16 -4.69 -11.56
CA PHE A 101 -0.40 -5.12 -12.75
C PHE A 101 -1.29 -5.26 -13.98
N TRP A 102 -2.54 -5.73 -13.83
CA TRP A 102 -3.50 -5.75 -14.94
C TRP A 102 -3.80 -4.36 -15.50
N ILE A 103 -4.04 -3.39 -14.63
CA ILE A 103 -4.30 -2.01 -15.04
C ILE A 103 -3.05 -1.39 -15.65
N GLU A 104 -1.88 -1.64 -15.06
CA GLU A 104 -0.61 -1.14 -15.57
C GLU A 104 -0.28 -1.69 -16.96
N ASP A 105 -0.44 -2.99 -17.20
CA ASP A 105 -0.27 -3.61 -18.51
C ASP A 105 -1.20 -3.00 -19.55
N LEU A 106 -2.47 -2.79 -19.18
CA LEU A 106 -3.47 -2.18 -20.07
C LEU A 106 -3.07 -0.76 -20.46
N ILE A 107 -2.60 0.05 -19.51
CA ILE A 107 -2.22 1.44 -19.80
C ILE A 107 -0.88 1.50 -20.56
N ARG A 108 0.09 0.64 -20.24
CA ARG A 108 1.36 0.57 -21.00
C ARG A 108 1.14 0.16 -22.45
N ALA A 109 0.21 -0.75 -22.72
CA ALA A 109 -0.11 -1.18 -24.08
C ALA A 109 -0.63 -0.03 -24.99
N ILE A 110 -1.08 1.07 -24.40
CA ILE A 110 -1.64 2.22 -25.12
C ILE A 110 -0.80 3.50 -24.98
N THR A 111 0.34 3.46 -24.28
CA THR A 111 1.13 4.67 -23.98
C THR A 111 2.63 4.40 -23.92
N ASP A 112 3.42 5.11 -24.74
CA ASP A 112 4.88 5.15 -24.64
C ASP A 112 5.31 6.35 -23.79
N VAL A 113 5.78 6.12 -22.56
CA VAL A 113 5.88 7.22 -21.57
C VAL A 113 7.28 7.41 -20.98
N PRO A 114 7.87 8.62 -21.05
CA PRO A 114 9.12 8.97 -20.37
C PRO A 114 8.93 9.09 -18.84
N PHE A 115 10.04 9.28 -18.11
CA PHE A 115 10.13 9.24 -16.63
C PHE A 115 8.99 9.93 -15.86
N VAL A 116 8.62 11.17 -16.22
CA VAL A 116 7.53 11.91 -15.55
C VAL A 116 6.19 11.20 -15.68
N GLY A 117 5.95 10.58 -16.82
CA GLY A 117 4.71 9.88 -17.02
C GLY A 117 4.70 8.46 -16.45
N ILE A 118 5.82 7.88 -16.01
CA ILE A 118 5.82 6.67 -15.16
C ILE A 118 5.17 6.99 -13.80
N ALA A 119 5.50 8.14 -13.21
CA ALA A 119 4.91 8.57 -11.93
C ALA A 119 3.41 8.86 -12.07
N LEU A 120 3.00 9.52 -13.16
CA LEU A 120 1.58 9.77 -13.44
C LEU A 120 0.82 8.49 -13.76
N LEU A 121 1.45 7.58 -14.52
CA LEU A 121 0.91 6.26 -14.82
C LEU A 121 0.64 5.46 -13.55
N GLY A 122 1.61 5.37 -12.65
CA GLY A 122 1.44 4.64 -11.40
C GLY A 122 0.44 5.31 -10.46
N LEU A 123 0.40 6.65 -10.41
CA LEU A 123 -0.67 7.39 -9.70
C LEU A 123 -2.06 6.97 -10.20
N VAL A 124 -2.27 6.95 -11.52
CA VAL A 124 -3.55 6.56 -12.13
C VAL A 124 -3.84 5.08 -11.89
N ALA A 125 -2.89 4.20 -12.15
CA ALA A 125 -3.04 2.75 -12.01
C ALA A 125 -3.38 2.37 -10.57
N THR A 126 -2.67 2.90 -9.58
CA THR A 126 -2.94 2.61 -8.17
C THR A 126 -4.25 3.20 -7.69
N THR A 127 -4.58 4.43 -8.11
CA THR A 127 -5.88 5.03 -7.76
C THR A 127 -7.03 4.17 -8.30
N LEU A 128 -6.95 3.73 -9.56
CA LEU A 128 -7.96 2.86 -10.17
C LEU A 128 -8.04 1.50 -9.47
N SER A 129 -6.89 0.90 -9.16
CA SER A 129 -6.80 -0.39 -8.48
C SER A 129 -7.48 -0.36 -7.12
N ILE A 130 -7.23 0.71 -6.34
CA ILE A 130 -7.82 0.87 -5.02
C ILE A 130 -9.28 1.22 -5.13
N LEU A 131 -9.70 2.05 -6.07
CA LEU A 131 -11.13 2.30 -6.31
C LEU A 131 -11.87 1.00 -6.65
N LEU A 132 -11.29 0.13 -7.48
CA LEU A 132 -11.87 -1.18 -7.82
C LEU A 132 -11.93 -2.09 -6.59
N LEU A 133 -10.87 -2.15 -5.78
CA LEU A 133 -10.88 -2.90 -4.53
C LEU A 133 -11.90 -2.36 -3.53
N LEU A 134 -12.00 -1.04 -3.38
CA LEU A 134 -12.97 -0.40 -2.52
C LEU A 134 -14.39 -0.72 -3.00
N PHE A 135 -14.63 -0.74 -4.31
CA PHE A 135 -15.90 -1.16 -4.88
C PHE A 135 -16.21 -2.62 -4.54
N ILE A 136 -15.26 -3.53 -4.77
CA ILE A 136 -15.40 -4.97 -4.44
C ILE A 136 -15.63 -5.15 -2.93
N TYR A 137 -14.86 -4.46 -2.09
CA TYR A 137 -14.96 -4.49 -0.63
C TYR A 137 -16.27 -3.90 -0.11
N ASN A 138 -16.78 -2.85 -0.75
CA ASN A 138 -18.05 -2.24 -0.35
C ASN A 138 -19.26 -3.04 -0.86
N LEU A 139 -19.10 -3.85 -1.91
CA LEU A 139 -20.12 -4.78 -2.43
C LEU A 139 -20.09 -6.15 -1.75
N GLN A 140 -18.94 -6.61 -1.26
CA GLN A 140 -18.79 -7.89 -0.57
C GLN A 140 -18.43 -7.70 0.90
N PRO A 141 -19.10 -8.37 1.87
CA PRO A 141 -18.82 -8.21 3.29
C PRO A 141 -17.55 -8.96 3.75
N LEU A 142 -16.46 -8.89 2.99
CA LEU A 142 -15.13 -9.36 3.39
C LEU A 142 -14.56 -8.38 4.42
N LYS A 143 -15.07 -8.44 5.65
CA LYS A 143 -14.71 -7.50 6.73
C LYS A 143 -13.27 -7.78 7.18
N ILE A 144 -12.38 -6.80 7.00
CA ILE A 144 -11.06 -6.82 7.62
C ILE A 144 -11.25 -6.61 9.14
N TRP A 145 -10.66 -7.51 9.93
CA TRP A 145 -10.70 -7.46 11.38
C TRP A 145 -9.47 -6.71 11.89
N VAL A 146 -9.72 -5.57 12.54
CA VAL A 146 -8.68 -4.78 13.19
C VAL A 146 -9.00 -4.77 14.68
N THR A 147 -8.11 -5.32 15.50
CA THR A 147 -8.29 -5.30 16.95
C THR A 147 -7.74 -3.97 17.48
N ILE A 148 -8.63 -3.02 17.78
CA ILE A 148 -8.29 -1.71 18.34
C ILE A 148 -8.65 -1.70 19.83
N GLY A 149 -8.00 -2.51 20.66
CA GLY A 149 -8.37 -2.68 22.09
C GLY A 149 -9.77 -3.28 22.34
N TYR A 150 -10.65 -3.25 21.34
CA TYR A 150 -11.92 -3.92 21.16
C TYR A 150 -11.99 -4.36 19.67
N PRO A 151 -12.57 -5.52 19.34
CA PRO A 151 -12.68 -5.99 17.96
C PRO A 151 -13.73 -5.16 17.22
N GLU A 152 -13.30 -4.10 16.54
CA GLU A 152 -14.18 -3.27 15.71
C GLU A 152 -14.11 -3.71 14.25
N ARG A 153 -15.29 -3.76 13.60
CA ARG A 153 -15.43 -4.12 12.19
C ARG A 153 -15.45 -2.84 11.36
N ILE A 154 -14.48 -2.65 10.48
CA ILE A 154 -14.52 -1.57 9.48
C ILE A 154 -15.54 -1.98 8.41
N ALA A 155 -16.74 -1.39 8.48
CA ALA A 155 -17.85 -1.76 7.60
C ALA A 155 -17.70 -1.23 6.17
N ARG A 156 -16.95 -0.14 5.96
CA ARG A 156 -16.69 0.49 4.67
C ARG A 156 -15.35 1.20 4.68
N ALA A 157 -14.62 1.11 3.58
CA ALA A 157 -13.46 1.95 3.32
C ALA A 157 -13.85 3.02 2.29
N GLY A 158 -13.50 4.28 2.58
CA GLY A 158 -13.95 5.43 1.81
C GLY A 158 -13.01 5.80 0.66
N PRO A 159 -13.50 6.57 -0.34
CA PRO A 159 -12.70 7.05 -1.49
C PRO A 159 -11.39 7.77 -1.12
N LEU A 160 -11.31 8.30 0.10
CA LEU A 160 -10.14 9.01 0.60
C LEU A 160 -8.94 8.09 0.86
N ALA A 161 -9.17 6.81 1.13
CA ALA A 161 -8.09 5.82 1.16
C ALA A 161 -7.45 5.67 -0.23
N ALA A 162 -8.25 5.74 -1.31
CA ALA A 162 -7.74 5.69 -2.68
C ALA A 162 -6.97 6.97 -3.04
N VAL A 163 -7.48 8.14 -2.66
CA VAL A 163 -6.76 9.42 -2.88
C VAL A 163 -5.44 9.45 -2.11
N PHE A 164 -5.43 9.00 -0.86
CA PHE A 164 -4.20 8.88 -0.06
C PHE A 164 -3.18 7.97 -0.75
N ALA A 165 -3.60 6.79 -1.19
CA ALA A 165 -2.70 5.84 -1.80
C ALA A 165 -2.22 6.30 -3.20
N GLY A 166 -3.05 6.99 -3.97
CA GLY A 166 -2.62 7.65 -5.19
C GLY A 166 -1.54 8.70 -4.91
N ILE A 167 -1.76 9.59 -3.94
CA ILE A 167 -0.78 10.61 -3.55
C ILE A 167 0.51 9.96 -3.03
N PHE A 168 0.39 8.92 -2.22
CA PHE A 168 1.53 8.12 -1.75
C PHE A 168 2.34 7.61 -2.94
N GLU A 169 1.72 6.97 -3.92
CA GLU A 169 2.39 6.45 -5.11
C GLU A 169 3.07 7.51 -5.96
N ALA A 170 2.42 8.65 -6.16
CA ALA A 170 3.01 9.78 -6.88
C ALA A 170 4.32 10.28 -6.22
N VAL A 171 4.47 10.08 -4.91
CA VAL A 171 5.69 10.41 -4.17
C VAL A 171 6.71 9.26 -4.22
N ILE A 172 6.30 8.00 -4.03
CA ILE A 172 7.26 6.89 -3.94
C ILE A 172 7.88 6.54 -5.30
N LEU A 173 7.12 6.61 -6.40
CA LEU A 173 7.58 6.11 -7.71
C LEU A 173 8.82 6.85 -8.24
N PRO A 174 8.91 8.20 -8.20
CA PRO A 174 10.14 8.90 -8.57
C PRO A 174 11.32 8.52 -7.68
N ILE A 175 11.09 8.33 -6.37
CA ILE A 175 12.13 7.96 -5.41
C ILE A 175 12.63 6.55 -5.70
N MET A 176 11.72 5.60 -5.89
CA MET A 176 12.03 4.23 -6.26
C MET A 176 12.80 4.18 -7.57
N SER A 177 12.31 4.87 -8.59
CA SER A 177 12.94 4.87 -9.91
C SER A 177 14.36 5.43 -9.85
N TRP A 178 14.58 6.52 -9.10
CA TRP A 178 15.92 7.05 -8.86
C TRP A 178 16.81 6.07 -8.08
N LEU A 179 16.32 5.49 -6.97
CA LEU A 179 17.09 4.54 -6.16
C LEU A 179 17.46 3.27 -6.95
N MET A 180 16.59 2.84 -7.87
CA MET A 180 16.84 1.70 -8.75
C MET A 180 17.94 1.97 -9.80
N THR A 181 18.33 3.22 -10.03
CA THR A 181 19.49 3.56 -10.89
C THR A 181 20.85 3.38 -10.20
N LEU A 182 20.86 3.19 -8.88
CA LEU A 182 22.10 3.02 -8.12
C LEU A 182 22.75 1.66 -8.44
N PRO A 183 24.09 1.56 -8.46
CA PRO A 183 24.82 0.34 -8.79
C PRO A 183 24.82 -0.65 -7.61
N LEU A 184 23.65 -1.16 -7.26
CA LEU A 184 23.44 -2.13 -6.18
C LEU A 184 22.95 -3.46 -6.77
N PRO A 185 23.21 -4.61 -6.11
CA PRO A 185 22.60 -5.88 -6.49
C PRO A 185 21.08 -5.78 -6.55
N THR A 186 20.43 -6.45 -7.51
CA THR A 186 18.97 -6.33 -7.79
C THR A 186 18.12 -6.40 -6.53
N VAL A 187 18.30 -7.47 -5.73
CA VAL A 187 17.56 -7.65 -4.47
C VAL A 187 17.78 -6.49 -3.49
N ALA A 188 19.03 -6.04 -3.33
CA ALA A 188 19.36 -4.93 -2.45
C ALA A 188 18.77 -3.61 -2.95
N SER A 189 18.87 -3.34 -4.25
CA SER A 189 18.33 -2.15 -4.92
C SER A 189 16.82 -2.04 -4.71
N PHE A 190 16.08 -3.11 -5.00
CA PHE A 190 14.62 -3.15 -4.82
C PHE A 190 14.20 -3.01 -3.36
N THR A 191 14.88 -3.72 -2.45
CA THR A 191 14.54 -3.66 -1.02
C THR A 191 14.78 -2.26 -0.44
N ILE A 192 15.93 -1.65 -0.75
CA ILE A 192 16.27 -0.29 -0.29
C ILE A 192 15.31 0.72 -0.93
N ALA A 193 15.03 0.59 -2.22
CA ALA A 193 14.05 1.42 -2.91
C ALA A 193 12.69 1.38 -2.19
N GLY A 194 12.21 0.19 -1.84
CA GLY A 194 10.93 0.02 -1.14
C GLY A 194 10.95 0.59 0.27
N MET A 195 11.99 0.30 1.05
CA MET A 195 12.09 0.81 2.42
C MET A 195 12.15 2.34 2.47
N VAL A 196 13.03 2.95 1.66
CA VAL A 196 13.23 4.41 1.67
C VAL A 196 12.01 5.13 1.10
N SER A 197 11.50 4.66 -0.04
CA SER A 197 10.34 5.29 -0.67
C SER A 197 9.07 5.10 0.16
N GLY A 198 8.83 3.91 0.73
CA GLY A 198 7.71 3.65 1.63
C GLY A 198 7.79 4.49 2.91
N PHE A 199 8.98 4.71 3.44
CA PHE A 199 9.17 5.61 4.60
C PHE A 199 8.83 7.06 4.24
N ILE A 200 9.40 7.60 3.16
CA ILE A 200 9.19 8.99 2.74
C ILE A 200 7.73 9.19 2.33
N GLY A 201 7.19 8.30 1.50
CA GLY A 201 5.79 8.29 1.09
C GLY A 201 4.86 8.22 2.29
N GLY A 202 5.17 7.38 3.28
CA GLY A 202 4.36 7.27 4.49
C GLY A 202 4.38 8.53 5.35
N LEU A 203 5.53 9.20 5.47
CA LEU A 203 5.62 10.50 6.15
C LEU A 203 4.80 11.56 5.42
N VAL A 204 5.05 11.74 4.12
CA VAL A 204 4.43 12.79 3.29
C VAL A 204 2.93 12.53 3.16
N GLY A 205 2.54 11.30 2.83
CA GLY A 205 1.15 10.89 2.71
C GLY A 205 0.39 11.09 4.03
N THR A 206 0.98 10.68 5.17
CA THR A 206 0.31 10.87 6.47
C THR A 206 0.23 12.34 6.87
N TRP A 207 1.25 13.13 6.52
CA TRP A 207 1.23 14.57 6.74
C TRP A 207 0.11 15.24 5.93
N ILE A 208 0.01 14.94 4.64
CA ILE A 208 -1.08 15.40 3.76
C ILE A 208 -2.43 14.95 4.32
N LEU A 209 -2.59 13.67 4.66
CA LEU A 209 -3.83 13.15 5.22
C LEU A 209 -4.22 13.88 6.51
N ASN A 210 -3.27 14.12 7.42
CA ASN A 210 -3.54 14.85 8.67
C ASN A 210 -3.89 16.33 8.42
N LEU A 211 -3.31 16.96 7.40
CA LEU A 211 -3.64 18.34 7.00
C LEU A 211 -5.06 18.44 6.42
N PHE A 212 -5.45 17.49 5.57
CA PHE A 212 -6.74 17.51 4.89
C PHE A 212 -7.85 16.80 5.67
N ALA A 213 -7.54 15.99 6.70
CA ALA A 213 -8.51 15.26 7.52
C ALA A 213 -9.69 16.13 8.03
N PRO A 214 -9.49 17.39 8.48
CA PRO A 214 -10.61 18.26 8.89
C PRO A 214 -11.55 18.63 7.74
N TRP A 215 -11.01 18.86 6.54
CA TRP A 215 -11.75 19.18 5.32
C TRP A 215 -12.47 17.96 4.74
N LEU A 216 -11.91 16.79 4.98
CA LEU A 216 -12.41 15.50 4.54
C LEU A 216 -13.49 14.92 5.46
N LYS A 217 -13.57 15.39 6.71
CA LYS A 217 -14.53 14.95 7.73
C LYS A 217 -15.99 14.90 7.24
N PRO A 218 -16.54 15.91 6.53
CA PRO A 218 -17.94 15.88 6.06
C PRO A 218 -18.21 14.75 5.06
N TRP A 219 -17.18 14.32 4.32
CA TRP A 219 -17.26 13.25 3.34
C TRP A 219 -17.07 11.86 3.95
N LEU A 220 -16.37 11.78 5.10
CA LEU A 220 -16.13 10.54 5.85
C LEU A 220 -17.33 10.10 6.70
N ASP A 221 -18.21 11.03 7.06
CA ASP A 221 -19.39 10.76 7.89
C ASP A 221 -20.63 10.33 7.06
N LEU A 222 -20.58 10.43 5.72
CA LEU A 222 -21.61 9.98 4.76
C LEU A 222 -21.64 8.45 4.56
#